data_AF-A0A1T3BP44-F1
#
_entry.id   AF-A0A1T3BP44-F1
#
_cell.length_a   1.000
_cell.length_b   1.000
_cell.length_c   1.000
_cell.angle_alpha   90.00
_cell.angle_beta   90.00
_cell.angle_gamma   90.00
#
_symmetry.space_group_name_H-M   'P 1'
#
loop_
_entity.id
_entity.type
_entity.pdbx_description
1 polymer ?
#
loop_
_entity_poly.entity_id
_entity_poly.type
_entity_poly.pdbx_seq_one_letter_code
_entity_poly.pdbx_strand_id
1 'polypeptide(L)'
;MNHTDIARRVYNHTWKLDPIIRSLLDTDFYKLLMVQMIWGLYPNVHVTFSLINRSKTICLANDIDEGELRAQLDHALSLRFTKKK
;
A
#
# COMPACT_ATOMS: atom_id res chain seq x y z
N MET A 1 -16.52 6.90 16.92
CA MET A 1 -17.15 6.18 15.79
C MET A 1 -16.50 6.68 14.51
N ASN A 2 -15.48 5.97 14.03
CA ASN A 2 -14.77 6.31 12.80
C ASN A 2 -15.61 5.83 11.61
N HIS A 3 -16.69 6.55 11.31
CA HIS A 3 -17.44 6.32 10.09
C HIS A 3 -16.57 6.86 8.95
N THR A 4 -15.93 5.97 8.19
CA THR A 4 -15.32 6.33 6.92
C THR A 4 -16.42 6.93 6.05
N ASP A 5 -16.37 8.23 5.81
CA ASP A 5 -17.37 8.95 5.03
C ASP A 5 -17.19 8.63 3.54
N ILE A 6 -17.77 7.49 3.13
CA ILE A 6 -17.74 7.01 1.74
C ILE A 6 -18.43 8.04 0.83
N ALA A 7 -19.49 8.70 1.29
CA ALA A 7 -20.22 9.70 0.50
C ALA A 7 -19.34 10.92 0.19
N ARG A 8 -18.56 11.41 1.15
CA ARG A 8 -17.60 12.50 0.92
C ARG A 8 -16.39 12.08 0.11
N ARG A 9 -15.95 10.81 0.21
CA ARG A 9 -14.95 10.21 -0.70
C ARG A 9 -15.43 10.23 -2.14
N VAL A 10 -16.68 9.83 -2.38
CA VAL A 10 -17.30 9.83 -3.71
C VAL A 10 -17.50 11.25 -4.24
N TYR A 11 -17.90 12.20 -3.40
CA TYR A 11 -18.00 13.61 -3.79
C TYR A 11 -16.64 14.26 -4.13
N ASN A 12 -15.58 13.85 -3.44
CA ASN A 12 -14.20 14.29 -3.69
C ASN A 12 -13.54 13.58 -4.89
N HIS A 13 -14.20 12.62 -5.55
CA HIS A 13 -13.72 12.00 -6.81
C HIS A 13 -13.64 12.96 -8.00
N THR A 14 -13.84 14.26 -7.80
CA THR A 14 -13.34 15.30 -8.71
C THR A 14 -11.80 15.37 -8.73
N TRP A 15 -11.09 14.67 -7.82
CA TRP A 15 -9.63 14.50 -7.84
C TRP A 15 -9.19 13.13 -8.40
N LYS A 16 -8.15 13.14 -9.24
CA LYS A 16 -7.66 12.04 -10.11
C LYS A 16 -7.30 10.70 -9.42
N LEU A 17 -7.17 10.61 -8.10
CA LEU A 17 -6.89 9.37 -7.32
C LEU A 17 -7.13 9.62 -5.82
N ASP A 18 -7.87 8.77 -5.11
CA ASP A 18 -7.88 8.76 -3.62
C ASP A 18 -6.90 7.70 -3.10
N PRO A 19 -5.76 8.09 -2.49
CA PRO A 19 -4.73 7.14 -2.10
C PRO A 19 -5.16 6.28 -0.90
N ILE A 20 -5.00 4.96 -1.04
CA ILE A 20 -5.23 3.99 0.03
C ILE A 20 -4.10 4.10 1.07
N ILE A 21 -2.85 4.03 0.62
CA ILE A 21 -1.65 4.14 1.48
C ILE A 21 -1.23 5.62 1.55
N ARG A 22 -1.15 6.14 2.78
CA ARG A 22 -0.89 7.58 3.02
C ARG A 22 0.53 7.90 3.48
N SER A 23 1.28 6.91 3.94
CA SER A 23 2.62 7.09 4.50
C SER A 23 3.43 5.80 4.43
N LEU A 24 4.76 5.91 4.37
CA LEU A 24 5.67 4.75 4.53
C LEU A 24 5.61 4.15 5.95
N LEU A 25 5.01 4.85 6.91
CA LEU A 25 4.75 4.36 8.27
C LEU A 25 3.40 3.61 8.39
N ASP A 26 2.60 3.57 7.32
CA ASP A 26 1.35 2.81 7.27
C ASP A 26 1.65 1.32 6.99
N THR A 27 2.35 0.70 7.94
CA THR A 27 2.83 -0.68 7.86
C THR A 27 3.07 -1.23 9.26
N ASP A 28 3.26 -2.54 9.37
CA ASP A 28 3.57 -3.16 10.65
C ASP A 28 4.96 -2.76 11.15
N PHE A 29 5.07 -2.44 12.43
CA PHE A 29 6.31 -1.96 13.03
C PHE A 29 7.51 -2.89 12.82
N TYR A 30 7.29 -4.21 12.80
CA TYR A 30 8.37 -5.18 12.59
C TYR A 30 9.06 -5.03 11.23
N LYS A 31 8.38 -4.51 10.21
CA LYS A 31 8.98 -4.25 8.88
C LYS A 31 10.11 -3.24 8.97
N LEU A 32 9.98 -2.22 9.83
CA LEU A 32 11.02 -1.20 10.02
C LEU A 32 12.26 -1.79 10.71
N LEU A 33 12.04 -2.61 11.74
CA LEU A 33 13.12 -3.32 12.44
C LEU A 33 13.84 -4.31 11.51
N MET A 34 13.09 -5.06 10.72
CA MET A 34 13.68 -5.98 9.74
C MET A 34 14.48 -5.24 8.67
N VAL A 35 13.97 -4.12 8.13
CA VAL A 35 14.71 -3.33 7.13
C VAL A 35 16.02 -2.78 7.70
N GLN A 36 16.02 -2.32 8.95
CA GLN A 36 17.25 -1.89 9.63
C GLN A 36 18.28 -3.04 9.72
N MET A 37 17.84 -4.24 10.13
CA MET A 37 18.70 -5.42 10.20
C MET A 37 19.23 -5.84 8.82
N ILE A 38 18.35 -5.89 7.81
CA ILE A 38 18.73 -6.25 6.44
C ILE A 38 19.76 -5.27 5.89
N TRP A 39 19.55 -3.97 6.10
CA TRP A 39 20.47 -2.93 5.64
C TRP A 39 21.86 -3.05 6.29
N GLY A 40 21.92 -3.39 7.59
CA GLY A 40 23.19 -3.53 8.30
C GLY A 40 23.93 -4.84 8.06
N LEU A 41 23.21 -5.96 7.90
CA LEU A 41 23.81 -7.31 7.88
C LEU A 41 23.78 -7.98 6.51
N TYR A 42 22.79 -7.67 5.67
CA TYR A 42 22.53 -8.36 4.40
C TYR A 42 22.29 -7.40 3.21
N PRO A 43 23.11 -6.34 3.02
CA PRO A 43 22.82 -5.31 2.03
C PRO A 43 22.87 -5.79 0.57
N ASN A 44 23.54 -6.91 0.30
CA ASN A 44 23.75 -7.45 -1.05
C ASN A 44 22.90 -8.70 -1.36
N VAL A 45 21.98 -9.08 -0.47
CA VAL A 45 21.13 -10.25 -0.69
C VAL A 45 19.92 -9.84 -1.52
N HIS A 46 19.74 -10.50 -2.66
CA HIS A 46 18.57 -10.32 -3.51
C HIS A 46 17.46 -11.29 -3.13
N VAL A 47 16.24 -10.77 -2.97
CA VAL A 47 15.04 -11.55 -2.65
C VAL A 47 13.89 -11.16 -3.57
N THR A 48 12.97 -12.08 -3.80
CA THR A 48 11.73 -11.84 -4.56
C THR A 48 10.52 -12.18 -3.69
N PHE A 49 9.52 -11.31 -3.68
CA PHE A 49 8.25 -11.53 -2.98
C PHE A 49 7.13 -11.76 -3.99
N SER A 50 6.22 -12.67 -3.65
CA SER A 50 5.02 -12.95 -4.44
C SER A 50 3.77 -12.87 -3.56
N LEU A 51 2.71 -12.26 -4.09
CA LEU A 51 1.38 -12.27 -3.47
C LEU A 51 0.60 -13.48 -4.00
N ILE A 52 0.07 -14.31 -3.11
CA ILE A 52 -0.73 -15.49 -3.46
C ILE A 52 -2.04 -15.42 -2.69
N ASN A 53 -3.16 -15.30 -3.42
CA ASN A 53 -4.48 -15.52 -2.83
C ASN A 53 -4.67 -17.03 -2.57
N ARG A 54 -4.78 -17.43 -1.30
CA ARG A 54 -4.96 -18.83 -0.89
C ARG A 54 -6.42 -19.27 -0.87
N SER A 55 -7.37 -18.34 -1.06
CA SER A 55 -8.79 -18.65 -1.14
C SER A 55 -9.17 -19.00 -2.57
N LYS A 56 -9.66 -20.23 -2.79
CA LYS A 56 -10.08 -20.72 -4.11
C LYS A 56 -11.44 -20.19 -4.56
N THR A 57 -12.27 -19.76 -3.62
CA THR A 57 -13.64 -19.31 -3.91
C THR A 57 -13.72 -17.81 -4.20
N ILE A 58 -12.67 -17.05 -3.90
CA ILE A 58 -12.61 -15.60 -4.08
C ILE A 58 -11.74 -15.29 -5.31
N CYS A 59 -12.37 -14.74 -6.36
CA CYS A 59 -11.67 -14.29 -7.55
C CYS A 59 -11.43 -12.77 -7.46
N LEU A 60 -10.24 -12.37 -7.00
CA LEU A 60 -9.89 -10.94 -6.83
C LEU A 60 -10.07 -10.12 -8.11
N ALA A 61 -9.88 -10.72 -9.28
CA ALA A 61 -10.02 -10.03 -10.57
C ALA A 61 -11.48 -9.62 -10.89
N ASN A 62 -12.48 -10.20 -10.21
CA ASN A 62 -13.87 -9.77 -10.36
C ASN A 62 -14.19 -8.54 -9.52
N ASP A 63 -13.44 -8.32 -8.44
CA ASP A 63 -13.74 -7.31 -7.42
C ASP A 63 -12.77 -6.11 -7.46
N ILE A 64 -11.58 -6.28 -8.06
CA ILE A 64 -10.53 -5.29 -8.10
C ILE A 64 -10.21 -4.97 -9.56
N ASP A 65 -10.42 -3.72 -9.96
CA ASP A 65 -9.98 -3.21 -11.26
C ASP A 65 -8.45 -3.17 -11.32
N GLU A 66 -7.88 -3.70 -12.41
CA GLU A 66 -6.42 -3.76 -12.57
C GLU A 66 -5.80 -2.36 -12.74
N GLY A 67 -6.48 -1.45 -13.42
CA GLY A 67 -6.01 -0.08 -13.63
C GLY A 67 -5.93 0.70 -12.32
N GLU A 68 -6.96 0.61 -11.49
CA GLU A 68 -6.97 1.19 -10.15
C GLU A 68 -5.90 0.57 -9.25
N LEU A 69 -5.75 -0.76 -9.28
CA LEU A 69 -4.69 -1.46 -8.54
C LEU A 69 -3.30 -0.92 -8.93
N ARG A 70 -3.02 -0.80 -10.23
CA ARG A 70 -1.75 -0.24 -10.72
C ARG A 70 -1.55 1.19 -10.26
N ALA A 71 -2.57 2.04 -10.37
CA ALA A 71 -2.49 3.44 -9.93
C ALA A 71 -2.16 3.56 -8.43
N GLN A 72 -2.73 2.68 -7.59
CA GLN A 72 -2.43 2.65 -6.15
C GLN A 72 -1.00 2.15 -5.87
N LEU A 73 -0.51 1.13 -6.61
CA LEU A 73 0.87 0.65 -6.50
C LEU A 73 1.87 1.72 -6.93
N ASP A 74 1.60 2.43 -8.04
CA ASP A 74 2.43 3.53 -8.53
C ASP A 74 2.46 4.68 -7.53
N HIS A 75 1.31 5.04 -6.95
CA HIS A 75 1.25 6.03 -5.86
C HIS A 75 2.11 5.59 -4.67
N ALA A 76 2.03 4.33 -4.25
CA ALA A 76 2.82 3.83 -3.11
C ALA A 76 4.34 3.96 -3.34
N LEU A 77 4.83 3.75 -4.57
CA LEU A 77 6.25 3.94 -4.94
C LEU A 77 6.70 5.41 -4.89
N SER A 78 5.75 6.35 -5.04
CA SER A 78 6.05 7.78 -4.98
C SER A 78 6.26 8.31 -3.55
N LEU A 79 5.82 7.57 -2.51
CA LEU A 79 5.87 8.01 -1.12
C LEU A 79 7.32 8.16 -0.61
N ARG A 80 7.52 9.14 0.29
CA ARG A 80 8.79 9.40 0.99
C ARG A 80 8.52 9.68 2.46
N PHE A 81 9.52 9.46 3.33
CA PHE A 81 9.44 9.92 4.71
C PHE A 81 9.42 11.45 4.73
N THR A 82 8.41 12.01 5.38
CA THR A 82 8.27 13.46 5.56
C THR A 82 8.39 13.80 7.04
N LYS A 83 8.86 15.02 7.34
CA LYS A 83 8.74 15.55 8.71
C LYS A 83 7.26 15.62 9.07
N LYS A 84 6.93 15.25 10.31
CA LYS A 84 5.59 15.49 10.85
C LYS A 84 5.34 17.00 10.87
N LYS A 85 4.22 17.43 10.29
CA LYS A 85 3.73 18.81 10.46
C LYS A 85 3.19 19.00 11.86
#